data_AF-A0AAP2UPJ9-F1
#
_entry.id   AF-A0AAP2UPJ9-F1
#
_cell.length_a   1.000
_cell.length_b   1.000
_cell.length_c   1.000
_cell.angle_alpha   90.00
_cell.angle_beta   90.00
_cell.angle_gamma   90.00
#
_symmetry.space_group_name_H-M   'P 1'
#
loop_
_entity.id
_entity.type
_entity.pdbx_description
1 polymer ?
#
loop_
_entity_poly.entity_id
_entity_poly.type
_entity_poly.pdbx_seq_one_letter_code
_entity_poly.pdbx_strand_id
1 'polypeptide(L)'
;MKKKKVYKGMVCVLIPFLLLSGCKSGEEEDDDQKQKESYSVQLSATVKDLSAPVIKCEDELYRKIGDELDWKKLIKVEDNVDVSPIYEIKGNVDMDHSGTYPITIIAKDDSGNVRRKKLTVYVSEGSRPIAEKDRKEKTPQASVPDTKSKEQAPPSSASIQSRYFAFREGISRDATYQECMSYIATSLAGKSGTGNCIVVDDANGVHIGYQASFN
;
A
#
# COMPACT_ATOMS: atom_id res chain seq x y z
N MET A 1 6.07 30.15 1.43
CA MET A 1 5.10 30.71 0.46
C MET A 1 5.78 30.85 -0.91
N LYS A 2 5.56 29.93 -1.84
CA LYS A 2 6.16 29.98 -3.19
C LYS A 2 5.17 30.61 -4.18
N LYS A 3 5.63 31.62 -4.93
CA LYS A 3 4.83 32.44 -5.85
C LYS A 3 4.35 31.59 -7.03
N LYS A 4 3.02 31.51 -7.25
CA LYS A 4 2.42 30.86 -8.42
C LYS A 4 2.69 31.71 -9.66
N LYS A 5 3.30 31.15 -10.70
CA LYS A 5 3.40 31.79 -12.02
C LYS A 5 2.07 31.67 -12.74
N VAL A 6 1.48 32.81 -13.10
CA VAL A 6 0.25 32.91 -13.89
C VAL A 6 0.66 33.18 -15.34
N TYR A 7 0.26 32.31 -16.26
CA TYR A 7 0.45 32.52 -17.70
C TYR A 7 -0.87 33.03 -18.30
N LYS A 8 -0.86 34.24 -18.86
CA LYS A 8 -2.00 34.84 -19.55
C LYS A 8 -1.84 34.64 -21.05
N GLY A 9 -2.62 33.72 -21.63
CA GLY A 9 -2.78 33.59 -23.08
C GLY A 9 -4.06 34.31 -23.52
N MET A 10 -3.97 35.16 -24.53
CA MET A 10 -5.10 35.89 -25.13
C MET A 10 -5.50 35.18 -26.43
N VAL A 11 -6.72 34.64 -26.50
CA VAL A 11 -7.28 34.01 -27.71
C VAL A 11 -8.45 34.86 -28.21
N CYS A 12 -8.31 35.44 -29.41
CA CYS A 12 -9.39 36.18 -30.09
C CYS A 12 -10.14 35.24 -31.04
N VAL A 13 -11.43 35.01 -30.78
CA VAL A 13 -12.33 34.29 -31.69
C VAL A 13 -13.24 35.33 -32.36
N LEU A 14 -13.15 35.47 -33.68
CA LEU A 14 -14.02 36.33 -34.48
C LEU A 14 -15.18 35.49 -35.02
N ILE A 15 -16.40 35.75 -34.55
CA ILE A 15 -17.62 35.08 -35.02
C ILE A 15 -18.28 35.96 -36.11
N PRO A 16 -18.60 35.42 -37.31
CA PRO A 16 -19.26 36.19 -38.35
C PRO A 16 -20.75 36.36 -38.05
N PHE A 17 -21.20 37.63 -38.09
CA PHE A 17 -22.57 38.07 -37.84
C PHE A 17 -23.49 37.64 -39.01
N LEU A 18 -24.43 36.72 -38.75
CA LEU A 18 -25.53 36.40 -39.67
C LEU A 18 -26.55 37.54 -39.64
N LEU A 19 -26.68 38.24 -40.77
CA LEU A 19 -27.62 39.35 -40.97
C LEU A 19 -29.05 38.82 -41.15
N LEU A 20 -29.96 39.23 -40.27
CA LEU A 20 -31.41 39.18 -40.51
C LEU A 20 -31.88 40.58 -40.93
N SER A 21 -32.52 40.63 -42.09
CA SER A 21 -33.04 41.81 -42.78
C SER A 21 -34.25 42.46 -42.08
N GLY A 22 -34.32 43.79 -42.10
CA GLY A 22 -35.51 44.58 -41.77
C GLY A 22 -35.30 46.10 -42.04
N CYS A 23 -36.13 46.66 -42.92
CA CYS A 23 -36.02 47.98 -43.58
C CYS A 23 -36.21 49.23 -42.68
N LYS A 24 -35.52 50.34 -42.99
CA LYS A 24 -36.13 51.68 -43.24
C LYS A 24 -35.10 52.71 -43.77
N SER A 25 -35.57 53.57 -44.66
CA SER A 25 -34.85 54.63 -45.39
C SER A 25 -34.65 55.93 -44.60
N GLY A 26 -33.49 56.59 -44.78
CA GLY A 26 -33.20 57.99 -44.42
C GLY A 26 -31.70 58.28 -44.26
N GLU A 27 -31.09 59.01 -45.20
CA GLU A 27 -29.80 59.73 -45.14
C GLU A 27 -29.98 61.03 -44.32
N GLU A 28 -29.04 61.69 -43.65
CA GLU A 28 -27.63 61.55 -43.23
C GLU A 28 -27.46 62.65 -42.14
N GLU A 29 -26.68 62.39 -41.09
CA GLU A 29 -25.70 63.33 -40.50
C GLU A 29 -25.11 62.75 -39.20
N ASP A 30 -23.77 62.75 -39.17
CA ASP A 30 -22.88 62.27 -38.13
C ASP A 30 -23.13 62.94 -36.75
N ASP A 31 -23.29 62.12 -35.71
CA ASP A 31 -22.59 62.35 -34.45
C ASP A 31 -22.20 61.01 -33.81
N ASP A 32 -20.94 60.96 -33.42
CA ASP A 32 -20.20 59.85 -32.89
C ASP A 32 -20.81 59.35 -31.57
N GLN A 33 -21.14 58.05 -31.51
CA GLN A 33 -20.74 57.12 -30.46
C GLN A 33 -21.56 55.84 -30.55
N LYS A 34 -21.26 55.01 -31.55
CA LYS A 34 -21.55 53.58 -31.44
C LYS A 34 -20.59 53.00 -30.41
N GLN A 35 -21.00 52.97 -29.15
CA GLN A 35 -20.27 52.29 -28.08
C GLN A 35 -20.06 50.83 -28.51
N LYS A 36 -18.88 50.55 -29.05
CA LYS A 36 -18.43 49.21 -29.40
C LYS A 36 -18.13 48.54 -28.06
N GLU A 37 -19.18 47.96 -27.46
CA GLU A 37 -19.02 47.18 -26.25
C GLU A 37 -18.04 46.05 -26.54
N SER A 38 -16.81 46.25 -26.07
CA SER A 38 -15.75 45.28 -26.17
C SER A 38 -15.93 44.31 -25.01
N TYR A 39 -16.48 43.15 -25.30
CA TYR A 39 -16.58 42.07 -24.33
C TYR A 39 -15.24 41.32 -24.30
N SER A 40 -14.43 41.56 -23.27
CA SER A 40 -13.25 40.74 -22.99
C SER A 40 -13.65 39.54 -22.13
N VAL A 41 -13.71 38.35 -22.70
CA VAL A 41 -13.86 37.11 -21.93
C VAL A 41 -12.49 36.70 -21.41
N GLN A 42 -12.31 36.64 -20.09
CA GLN A 42 -11.11 36.06 -19.49
C GLN A 42 -11.37 34.60 -19.10
N LEU A 43 -10.77 33.68 -19.85
CA LEU A 43 -10.75 32.25 -19.55
C LEU A 43 -9.52 31.95 -18.70
N SER A 44 -9.72 31.51 -17.46
CA SER A 44 -8.65 31.00 -16.60
C SER A 44 -8.83 29.50 -16.36
N ALA A 45 -7.78 28.71 -16.57
CA ALA A 45 -7.73 27.30 -16.21
C ALA A 45 -6.60 27.04 -15.20
N THR A 46 -6.82 26.12 -14.25
CA THR A 46 -5.80 25.67 -13.29
C THR A 46 -5.38 24.25 -13.64
N VAL A 47 -4.08 24.04 -13.84
CA VAL A 47 -3.51 22.69 -13.98
C VAL A 47 -3.28 22.12 -12.58
N LYS A 48 -3.79 20.91 -12.34
CA LYS A 48 -3.58 20.15 -11.11
C LYS A 48 -2.80 18.89 -11.43
N ASP A 49 -1.98 18.45 -10.48
CA ASP A 49 -1.42 17.10 -10.54
C ASP A 49 -2.42 16.09 -9.98
N LEU A 50 -2.60 15.00 -10.72
CA LEU A 50 -3.54 13.91 -10.43
C LEU A 50 -2.82 12.55 -10.41
N SER A 51 -1.50 12.55 -10.61
CA SER A 51 -0.70 11.33 -10.66
C SER A 51 -0.28 10.97 -9.25
N ALA A 52 -0.46 9.71 -8.86
CA ALA A 52 0.02 9.24 -7.57
C ALA A 52 1.50 8.83 -7.65
N PRO A 53 2.25 8.90 -6.53
CA PRO A 53 3.63 8.43 -6.47
C PRO A 53 3.81 6.97 -6.89
N VAL A 54 5.04 6.63 -7.27
CA VAL A 54 5.49 5.27 -7.57
C VAL A 54 6.34 4.75 -6.42
N ILE A 55 5.94 3.61 -5.83
CA ILE A 55 6.69 2.92 -4.78
C ILE A 55 7.50 1.78 -5.41
N LYS A 56 8.83 1.84 -5.29
CA LYS A 56 9.76 0.81 -5.72
C LYS A 56 10.32 0.08 -4.49
N CYS A 57 9.89 -1.16 -4.31
CA CYS A 57 10.39 -2.13 -3.33
C CYS A 57 10.02 -3.55 -3.81
N GLU A 58 10.58 -4.58 -3.18
CA GLU A 58 10.16 -5.97 -3.38
C GLU A 58 8.73 -6.18 -2.85
N ASP A 59 8.06 -7.27 -3.26
CA ASP A 59 6.75 -7.68 -2.73
C ASP A 59 6.91 -8.65 -1.54
N GLU A 60 8.06 -9.32 -1.46
CA GLU A 60 8.44 -10.24 -0.40
C GLU A 60 9.86 -9.93 0.06
N LEU A 61 10.08 -9.90 1.37
CA LEU A 61 11.39 -9.69 1.97
C LEU A 61 11.72 -10.85 2.90
N TYR A 62 12.90 -11.43 2.75
CA TYR A 62 13.37 -12.52 3.59
C TYR A 62 14.48 -12.02 4.50
N ARG A 63 14.35 -12.29 5.80
CA ARG A 63 15.32 -11.89 6.83
C ARG A 63 15.59 -13.04 7.79
N LYS A 64 16.80 -13.05 8.34
CA LYS A 64 17.11 -13.90 9.48
C LYS A 64 16.73 -13.20 10.77
N ILE A 65 16.48 -14.00 11.80
CA ILE A 65 16.35 -13.48 13.17
C ILE A 65 17.60 -12.64 13.50
N GLY A 66 17.39 -11.46 14.08
CA GLY A 66 18.43 -10.52 14.48
C GLY A 66 19.06 -9.70 13.35
N ASP A 67 18.63 -9.87 12.09
CA ASP A 67 19.10 -9.01 10.99
C ASP A 67 18.71 -7.53 11.23
N GLU A 68 19.49 -6.60 10.65
CA GLU A 68 19.08 -5.19 10.61
C GLU A 68 18.00 -4.97 9.53
N LEU A 69 16.92 -4.26 9.89
CA LEU A 69 15.85 -3.88 8.98
C LEU A 69 15.81 -2.36 8.76
N ASP A 70 16.52 -1.90 7.74
CA ASP A 70 16.52 -0.49 7.33
C ASP A 70 15.60 -0.24 6.13
N TRP A 71 14.40 0.26 6.42
CA TRP A 71 13.39 0.57 5.41
C TRP A 71 13.84 1.60 4.37
N LYS A 72 14.75 2.52 4.72
CA LYS A 72 15.22 3.57 3.79
C LYS A 72 16.06 3.01 2.65
N LYS A 73 16.72 1.87 2.87
CA LYS A 73 17.49 1.17 1.84
C LYS A 73 16.62 0.30 0.93
N LEU A 74 15.43 -0.09 1.41
CA LEU A 74 14.55 -1.05 0.74
C LEU A 74 13.43 -0.39 -0.06
N ILE A 75 13.05 0.84 0.30
CA ILE A 75 11.93 1.56 -0.28
C ILE A 75 12.43 2.83 -0.96
N LYS A 76 12.11 2.97 -2.24
CA LYS A 76 12.28 4.21 -2.99
C LYS A 76 10.93 4.70 -3.48
N VAL A 77 10.66 6.00 -3.33
CA VAL A 77 9.44 6.64 -3.83
C VAL A 77 9.81 7.74 -4.80
N GLU A 78 9.13 7.77 -5.94
CA GLU A 78 9.33 8.75 -7.02
C GLU A 78 7.98 9.32 -7.44
N ASP A 79 7.95 10.56 -7.91
CA ASP A 79 6.76 11.22 -8.44
C ASP A 79 7.14 12.10 -9.65
N ASN A 80 6.19 12.40 -10.53
CA ASN A 80 6.41 13.17 -11.75
C ASN A 80 6.48 14.69 -11.51
N VAL A 81 5.83 15.22 -10.47
CA VAL A 81 5.90 16.64 -10.10
C VAL A 81 6.69 16.83 -8.82
N ASP A 82 6.49 15.95 -7.83
CA ASP A 82 7.08 16.11 -6.50
C ASP A 82 8.46 15.42 -6.39
N VAL A 83 9.48 16.20 -6.02
CA VAL A 83 10.89 15.75 -6.05
C VAL A 83 11.22 14.73 -4.95
N SER A 84 10.39 14.63 -3.90
CA SER A 84 10.59 13.71 -2.78
C SER A 84 9.27 13.45 -2.01
N PRO A 85 8.34 12.66 -2.58
CA PRO A 85 7.12 12.26 -1.88
C PRO A 85 7.45 11.51 -0.58
N ILE A 86 6.66 11.77 0.47
CA ILE A 86 6.80 11.10 1.77
C ILE A 86 6.07 9.75 1.78
N TYR A 87 6.54 8.83 2.60
CA TYR A 87 5.85 7.56 2.83
C TYR A 87 5.75 7.17 4.30
N GLU A 88 4.73 6.39 4.60
CA GLU A 88 4.46 5.76 5.89
C GLU A 88 4.48 4.24 5.72
N ILE A 89 4.90 3.53 6.78
CA ILE A 89 4.86 2.07 6.87
C ILE A 89 3.86 1.69 7.96
N LYS A 90 2.87 0.88 7.61
CA LYS A 90 1.92 0.26 8.52
C LYS A 90 2.28 -1.20 8.74
N GLY A 91 2.12 -1.65 9.98
CA GLY A 91 2.54 -2.97 10.45
C GLY A 91 3.88 -2.92 11.20
N ASN A 92 4.21 -4.02 11.87
CA ASN A 92 5.44 -4.17 12.64
C ASN A 92 6.06 -5.53 12.30
N VAL A 93 7.39 -5.58 12.23
CA VAL A 93 8.16 -6.80 12.04
C VAL A 93 8.93 -7.04 13.32
N ASP A 94 8.66 -8.17 13.95
CA ASP A 94 9.46 -8.66 15.07
C ASP A 94 10.63 -9.48 14.50
N MET A 95 11.84 -8.99 14.76
CA MET A 95 13.09 -9.57 14.26
C MET A 95 13.70 -10.58 15.23
N ASP A 96 13.08 -10.79 16.40
CA ASP A 96 13.51 -11.74 17.41
C ASP A 96 12.76 -13.07 17.30
N HIS A 97 11.56 -13.05 16.69
CA HIS A 97 10.75 -14.23 16.48
C HIS A 97 10.58 -14.54 14.98
N SER A 98 10.80 -15.81 14.61
CA SER A 98 10.46 -16.27 13.25
C SER A 98 8.97 -16.08 12.99
N GLY A 99 8.60 -15.65 11.78
CA GLY A 99 7.20 -15.37 11.46
C GLY A 99 7.00 -14.79 10.08
N THR A 100 5.72 -14.59 9.75
CA THR A 100 5.28 -13.85 8.56
C THR A 100 4.59 -12.58 9.01
N TYR A 101 5.05 -11.45 8.50
CA TYR A 101 4.62 -10.11 8.91
C TYR A 101 4.10 -9.33 7.69
N PRO A 102 2.79 -9.02 7.64
CA PRO A 102 2.23 -8.18 6.59
C PRO A 102 2.56 -6.72 6.85
N ILE A 103 3.12 -6.06 5.84
CA ILE A 103 3.48 -4.64 5.86
C ILE A 103 2.75 -3.92 4.72
N THR A 104 2.31 -2.69 5.00
CA THR A 104 1.74 -1.82 3.97
C THR A 104 2.48 -0.49 3.91
N ILE A 105 2.96 -0.14 2.72
CA ILE A 105 3.64 1.13 2.44
C ILE A 105 2.64 2.08 1.79
N ILE A 106 2.56 3.30 2.30
CA ILE A 106 1.67 4.36 1.82
C ILE A 106 2.52 5.55 1.40
N ALA A 107 2.50 5.93 0.13
CA ALA A 107 3.13 7.15 -0.36
C ALA A 107 2.07 8.20 -0.69
N LYS A 108 2.33 9.44 -0.32
CA LYS A 108 1.45 10.58 -0.58
C LYS A 108 2.26 11.77 -1.11
N ASP A 109 1.76 12.39 -2.16
CA ASP A 109 2.35 13.57 -2.78
C ASP A 109 1.79 14.88 -2.15
N ASP A 110 2.30 16.04 -2.57
CA ASP A 110 1.85 17.34 -2.05
C ASP A 110 0.45 17.72 -2.59
N SER A 111 0.03 17.13 -3.70
CA SER A 111 -1.29 17.33 -4.32
C SER A 111 -2.39 16.47 -3.69
N GLY A 112 -2.04 15.54 -2.81
CA GLY A 112 -2.93 14.63 -2.10
C GLY A 112 -3.17 13.29 -2.78
N ASN A 113 -2.51 12.98 -3.90
CA ASN A 113 -2.58 11.69 -4.56
C ASN A 113 -1.84 10.62 -3.73
N VAL A 114 -2.38 9.40 -3.71
CA VAL A 114 -1.91 8.34 -2.80
C VAL A 114 -1.62 7.04 -3.57
N ARG A 115 -0.47 6.43 -3.28
CA ARG A 115 -0.13 5.06 -3.70
C ARG A 115 0.04 4.17 -2.49
N ARG A 116 -0.39 2.92 -2.64
CA ARG A 116 -0.33 1.89 -1.60
C ARG A 116 0.32 0.64 -2.17
N LYS A 117 1.24 0.03 -1.43
CA LYS A 117 1.89 -1.22 -1.80
C LYS A 117 1.98 -2.16 -0.60
N LYS A 118 1.61 -3.42 -0.80
CA LYS A 118 1.74 -4.48 0.21
C LYS A 118 3.11 -5.14 0.07
N LEU A 119 3.70 -5.52 1.20
CA LEU A 119 4.96 -6.24 1.32
C LEU A 119 4.79 -7.31 2.41
N THR A 120 5.24 -8.52 2.16
CA THR A 120 5.30 -9.57 3.18
C THR A 120 6.74 -9.76 3.63
N VAL A 121 7.00 -9.67 4.93
CA VAL A 121 8.32 -9.96 5.50
C VAL A 121 8.31 -11.35 6.16
N TYR A 122 9.23 -12.20 5.74
CA TYR A 122 9.47 -13.52 6.30
C TYR A 122 10.73 -13.47 7.16
N VAL A 123 10.59 -13.73 8.45
CA VAL A 123 11.71 -13.86 9.39
C VAL A 123 11.88 -15.33 9.73
N SER A 124 13.10 -15.87 9.58
CA SER A 124 13.38 -17.27 9.87
C SER A 124 14.78 -17.47 10.47
N GLU A 125 15.00 -18.56 11.21
CA GLU A 125 16.34 -18.94 11.70
C GLU A 125 17.29 -19.35 10.57
N GLY A 126 16.76 -19.87 9.46
CA GLY A 126 17.52 -20.29 8.27
C GLY A 126 17.53 -19.24 7.15
N SER A 127 18.46 -19.39 6.20
CA SER A 127 18.41 -18.64 4.93
C SER A 127 17.36 -19.28 4.00
N ARG A 128 16.30 -18.53 3.63
CA ARG A 128 15.19 -18.83 2.68
C ARG A 128 14.68 -20.30 2.68
N PRO A 129 13.37 -20.56 2.81
CA PRO A 129 12.82 -21.84 2.37
C PRO A 129 13.23 -22.02 0.91
N ILE A 130 14.08 -23.02 0.63
CA ILE A 130 14.48 -23.34 -0.74
C ILE A 130 13.17 -23.62 -1.47
N ALA A 131 12.87 -22.82 -2.49
CA ALA A 131 11.72 -23.04 -3.34
C ALA A 131 11.74 -24.52 -3.78
N GLU A 132 10.70 -25.24 -3.39
CA GLU A 132 10.49 -26.65 -3.70
C GLU A 132 10.22 -26.79 -5.20
N LYS A 133 11.26 -26.64 -6.03
CA LYS A 133 11.17 -26.80 -7.48
C LYS A 133 12.11 -27.84 -8.07
N ASP A 134 12.98 -28.47 -7.29
CA ASP A 134 13.93 -29.48 -7.80
C ASP A 134 14.12 -30.69 -6.88
N ARG A 135 13.04 -31.20 -6.26
CA ARG A 135 13.04 -32.59 -5.76
C ARG A 135 12.32 -33.49 -6.74
N LYS A 136 13.02 -33.80 -7.84
CA LYS A 136 12.65 -34.91 -8.71
C LYS A 136 12.63 -36.20 -7.88
N GLU A 137 11.41 -36.69 -7.75
CA GLU A 137 10.97 -38.00 -7.33
C GLU A 137 11.95 -39.12 -7.69
N LYS A 138 12.45 -39.81 -6.65
CA LYS A 138 12.94 -41.18 -6.78
C LYS A 138 12.07 -42.04 -5.86
N THR A 139 10.97 -42.54 -6.43
CA THR A 139 10.14 -43.61 -5.86
C THR A 139 11.00 -44.86 -5.63
N PRO A 140 10.72 -45.65 -4.59
CA PRO A 140 10.03 -46.90 -4.85
C PRO A 140 8.81 -47.15 -3.96
N GLN A 141 7.88 -47.88 -4.57
CA GLN A 141 6.54 -48.27 -4.11
C GLN A 141 6.47 -49.10 -2.83
N ALA A 142 5.35 -48.91 -2.14
CA ALA A 142 4.49 -49.90 -1.49
C ALA A 142 5.08 -50.84 -0.42
N SER A 143 4.67 -50.63 0.83
CA SER A 143 3.89 -51.61 1.61
C SER A 143 3.65 -51.08 3.04
N VAL A 144 2.39 -51.08 3.46
CA VAL A 144 2.01 -51.01 4.89
C VAL A 144 2.05 -52.47 5.39
N PRO A 145 2.66 -52.74 6.56
CA PRO A 145 1.82 -53.11 7.70
C PRO A 145 2.27 -52.49 9.03
N ASP A 146 1.29 -52.34 9.93
CA ASP A 146 1.38 -51.98 11.36
C ASP A 146 2.61 -52.54 12.09
N THR A 147 3.28 -51.71 12.91
CA THR A 147 3.74 -52.06 14.27
C THR A 147 4.13 -50.81 15.07
N LYS A 148 3.47 -50.69 16.22
CA LYS A 148 3.75 -49.88 17.41
C LYS A 148 5.27 -49.72 17.68
N SER A 149 5.80 -48.52 17.55
CA SER A 149 7.11 -48.14 18.12
C SER A 149 7.00 -46.76 18.75
N LYS A 150 7.13 -46.75 20.07
CA LYS A 150 7.26 -45.57 20.91
C LYS A 150 8.68 -45.04 20.70
N GLU A 151 8.86 -44.19 19.69
CA GLU A 151 10.14 -43.50 19.46
C GLU A 151 9.97 -42.06 19.96
N GLN A 152 10.47 -41.82 21.17
CA GLN A 152 10.67 -40.47 21.68
C GLN A 152 11.65 -39.76 20.75
N ALA A 153 11.12 -38.89 19.90
CA ALA A 153 11.92 -37.86 19.28
C ALA A 153 12.66 -37.08 20.38
N PRO A 154 13.95 -36.74 20.21
CA PRO A 154 14.63 -35.85 21.14
C PRO A 154 13.81 -34.56 21.26
N PRO A 155 13.67 -33.94 22.44
CA PRO A 155 12.94 -32.69 22.58
C PRO A 155 13.68 -31.63 21.76
N SER A 156 13.21 -31.36 20.53
CA SER A 156 13.63 -30.16 19.84
C SER A 156 13.02 -29.02 20.65
N SER A 157 13.87 -28.16 21.18
CA SER A 157 13.46 -26.90 21.80
C SER A 157 12.93 -25.99 20.70
N ALA A 158 11.73 -26.27 20.18
CA ALA A 158 11.11 -25.48 19.13
C ALA A 158 10.95 -24.05 19.66
N SER A 159 11.66 -23.12 19.04
CA SER A 159 11.55 -21.68 19.29
C SER A 159 10.11 -21.23 19.03
N ILE A 160 9.66 -20.25 19.82
CA ILE A 160 8.33 -19.67 19.64
C ILE A 160 8.33 -18.88 18.33
N GLN A 161 7.28 -19.03 17.53
CA GLN A 161 7.13 -18.35 16.24
C GLN A 161 5.96 -17.37 16.31
N SER A 162 6.11 -16.21 15.70
CA SER A 162 5.02 -15.28 15.42
C SER A 162 4.16 -15.79 14.26
N ARG A 163 2.86 -15.51 14.32
CA ARG A 163 1.91 -15.90 13.27
C ARG A 163 0.89 -14.81 13.00
N TYR A 164 0.60 -14.61 11.72
CA TYR A 164 -0.46 -13.74 11.25
C TYR A 164 -1.79 -14.50 11.09
N PHE A 165 -2.87 -13.90 11.57
CA PHE A 165 -4.24 -14.40 11.51
C PHE A 165 -5.10 -13.42 10.72
N ALA A 166 -5.23 -13.66 9.42
CA ALA A 166 -6.04 -12.83 8.52
C ALA A 166 -7.54 -13.00 8.80
N PHE A 167 -8.31 -11.93 8.60
CA PHE A 167 -9.77 -12.05 8.52
C PHE A 167 -10.19 -12.86 7.31
N ARG A 168 -11.22 -13.68 7.51
CA ARG A 168 -11.74 -14.62 6.52
C ARG A 168 -13.24 -14.42 6.38
N GLU A 169 -13.77 -14.60 5.18
CA GLU A 169 -15.21 -14.54 4.95
C GLU A 169 -15.95 -15.56 5.83
N GLY A 170 -17.05 -15.15 6.45
CA GLY A 170 -17.84 -15.98 7.35
C GLY A 170 -17.25 -16.20 8.75
N ILE A 171 -16.06 -15.67 9.06
CA ILE A 171 -15.47 -15.72 10.41
C ILE A 171 -15.54 -14.32 11.05
N SER A 172 -16.05 -14.23 12.28
CA SER A 172 -16.11 -12.95 13.00
C SER A 172 -14.72 -12.50 13.44
N ARG A 173 -14.55 -11.18 13.61
CA ARG A 173 -13.30 -10.61 14.15
C ARG A 173 -12.94 -11.20 15.52
N ASP A 174 -13.94 -11.35 16.38
CA ASP A 174 -13.76 -11.96 17.71
C ASP A 174 -13.28 -13.42 17.61
N ALA A 175 -13.82 -14.21 16.68
CA ALA A 175 -13.37 -15.59 16.48
C ALA A 175 -11.90 -15.63 16.01
N THR A 176 -11.51 -14.76 15.07
CA THR A 176 -10.10 -14.64 14.65
C THR A 176 -9.19 -14.20 15.80
N TYR A 177 -9.66 -13.29 16.67
CA TYR A 177 -8.91 -12.87 17.85
C TYR A 177 -8.71 -14.03 18.83
N GLN A 178 -9.75 -14.83 19.08
CA GLN A 178 -9.65 -16.02 19.93
C GLN A 178 -8.72 -17.10 19.33
N GLU A 179 -8.72 -17.28 18.01
CA GLU A 179 -7.75 -18.14 17.32
C GLU A 179 -6.30 -17.69 17.59
N CYS A 180 -6.04 -16.38 17.49
CA CYS A 180 -4.73 -15.80 17.77
C CYS A 180 -4.33 -15.97 19.25
N MET A 181 -5.23 -15.68 20.20
CA MET A 181 -4.95 -15.83 21.63
C MET A 181 -4.74 -17.30 22.03
N SER A 182 -5.52 -18.22 21.45
CA SER A 182 -5.34 -19.67 21.65
C SER A 182 -3.98 -20.15 21.13
N TYR A 183 -3.54 -19.63 19.98
CA TYR A 183 -2.20 -19.90 19.47
C TYR A 183 -1.10 -19.42 20.41
N ILE A 184 -1.23 -18.22 20.98
CA ILE A 184 -0.27 -17.70 21.97
C ILE A 184 -0.23 -18.60 23.21
N ALA A 185 -1.39 -18.94 23.77
CA ALA A 185 -1.49 -19.80 24.96
C ALA A 185 -0.85 -21.17 24.75
N THR A 186 -1.09 -21.79 23.59
CA THR A 186 -0.49 -23.08 23.23
C THR A 186 1.01 -22.97 22.95
N SER A 187 1.46 -21.88 22.33
CA SER A 187 2.89 -21.64 22.05
C SER A 187 3.72 -21.40 23.31
N LEU A 188 3.10 -20.84 24.36
CA LEU A 188 3.70 -20.59 25.68
C LEU A 188 3.47 -21.74 26.68
N ALA A 189 2.77 -22.81 26.31
CA ALA A 189 2.49 -23.91 27.24
C ALA A 189 3.80 -24.55 27.76
N GLY A 190 4.03 -24.44 29.07
CA GLY A 190 5.25 -24.94 29.72
C GLY A 190 6.49 -24.06 29.49
N LYS A 191 6.32 -22.85 28.94
CA LYS A 191 7.40 -21.87 28.73
C LYS A 191 7.11 -20.61 29.58
N SER A 192 8.17 -19.91 29.97
CA SER A 192 8.05 -18.56 30.52
C SER A 192 7.89 -17.55 29.39
N GLY A 193 7.19 -16.45 29.64
CA GLY A 193 7.00 -15.38 28.66
C GLY A 193 5.56 -14.89 28.62
N THR A 194 5.33 -13.85 27.83
CA THR A 194 3.99 -13.32 27.57
C THR A 194 3.77 -13.16 26.09
N GLY A 195 2.52 -13.07 25.68
CA GLY A 195 2.18 -12.76 24.30
C GLY A 195 0.84 -12.09 24.19
N ASN A 196 0.65 -11.36 23.10
CA ASN A 196 -0.57 -10.63 22.80
C ASN A 196 -0.85 -10.63 21.30
N CYS A 197 -2.12 -10.45 20.94
CA CYS A 197 -2.53 -10.26 19.56
C CYS A 197 -2.55 -8.76 19.22
N ILE A 198 -1.68 -8.36 18.30
CA ILE A 198 -1.59 -6.98 17.81
C ILE A 198 -2.49 -6.83 16.58
N VAL A 199 -3.27 -5.76 16.51
CA VAL A 199 -4.10 -5.45 15.34
C VAL A 199 -3.20 -5.11 14.15
N VAL A 200 -3.49 -5.71 12.99
CA VAL A 200 -2.83 -5.38 11.74
C VAL A 200 -3.79 -4.64 10.84
N ASP A 201 -3.36 -3.47 10.36
CA ASP A 201 -4.13 -2.61 9.47
C ASP A 201 -3.57 -2.63 8.06
N ASP A 202 -4.46 -2.53 7.09
CA ASP A 202 -4.07 -2.17 5.74
C ASP A 202 -3.81 -0.67 5.60
N ALA A 203 -3.45 -0.29 4.39
CA ALA A 203 -3.18 1.08 4.00
C ALA A 203 -4.33 2.06 4.30
N ASN A 204 -5.58 1.59 4.25
CA ASN A 204 -6.78 2.41 4.42
C ASN A 204 -7.22 2.48 5.89
N GLY A 205 -6.45 1.91 6.82
CA GLY A 205 -6.83 1.80 8.23
C GLY A 205 -7.91 0.74 8.46
N VAL A 206 -8.11 -0.17 7.51
CA VAL A 206 -9.00 -1.31 7.68
C VAL A 206 -8.24 -2.38 8.44
N HIS A 207 -8.76 -2.81 9.58
CA HIS A 207 -8.25 -3.98 10.29
C HIS A 207 -8.35 -5.20 9.38
N ILE A 208 -7.22 -5.85 9.12
CA ILE A 208 -7.10 -7.01 8.22
C ILE A 208 -6.80 -8.32 8.96
N GLY A 209 -6.42 -8.25 10.23
CA GLY A 209 -6.17 -9.42 11.04
C GLY A 209 -5.45 -9.10 12.34
N TYR A 210 -4.90 -10.15 12.95
CA TYR A 210 -4.11 -10.06 14.16
C TYR A 210 -2.74 -10.72 13.97
N GLN A 211 -1.70 -10.13 14.56
CA GLN A 211 -0.37 -10.71 14.65
C GLN A 211 -0.14 -11.23 16.07
N ALA A 212 0.22 -12.49 16.24
CA ALA A 212 0.69 -13.01 17.52
C ALA A 212 2.09 -12.47 17.81
N SER A 213 2.23 -11.69 18.88
CA SER A 213 3.49 -11.11 19.35
C SER A 213 3.89 -11.77 20.67
N PHE A 214 5.19 -11.91 20.90
CA PHE A 214 5.76 -12.53 22.09
C PHE A 214 6.81 -11.63 22.73
N ASN A 215 6.89 -11.62 24.06
CA ASN A 215 7.90 -10.92 24.85
C ASN A 215 8.56 -11.87 25.86
#